data_AF-A0A7S2RRF2-F1
#
_entry.id   AF-A0A7S2RRF2-F1
#
_cell.length_a   1.000
_cell.length_b   1.000
_cell.length_c   1.000
_cell.angle_alpha   90.00
_cell.angle_beta   90.00
_cell.angle_gamma   90.00
#
_symmetry.space_group_name_H-M   'P 1'
#
loop_
_entity.id
_entity.type
_entity.pdbx_description
1 polymer ?
#
loop_
_entity_poly.entity_id
_entity_poly.type
_entity_poly.pdbx_seq_one_letter_code
_entity_poly.pdbx_strand_id
1 'polypeptide(L)'
;AARWVPEVASRAILIWQAAFQLLDDYREGVKAAAFKLARAMLRFTERVVAEGAHGQREAVSLFLPFLLDASVSTTSRGGAARGGDEVVVVLCSEARAVAIGAMLKVLKQANTSAKPFAPRAIPVLAEAMSGLEPPMLSYLQLHAETLGGHENIEQMRLSLARTGPLNEALESCLGLLDASGVESLLPHLTALLRRGVGLATRVAAARIVECLCEQNAHTLAGAAGAGAAPKGRAPGQRLLTLVGSLAATETSPTAQRAMASAMASLCRVVP
;
A
#
# COMPACT_ATOMS: atom_id res chain seq x y z
N ALA A 1 31.28 -8.62 -7.89
CA ALA A 1 30.09 -8.10 -7.20
C ALA A 1 30.03 -6.59 -7.43
N ALA A 2 28.93 -6.07 -7.97
CA ALA A 2 28.78 -4.62 -8.09
C ALA A 2 28.74 -4.03 -6.67
N ARG A 3 29.72 -3.20 -6.31
CA ARG A 3 29.68 -2.48 -5.04
C ARG A 3 28.57 -1.44 -5.14
N TRP A 4 27.65 -1.46 -4.19
CA TRP A 4 26.76 -0.33 -3.96
C TRP A 4 27.61 0.85 -3.50
N VAL A 5 27.65 1.92 -4.29
CA VAL A 5 28.44 3.13 -4.04
C VAL A 5 27.49 4.34 -4.17
N PRO A 6 27.63 5.40 -3.33
CA PRO A 6 26.73 6.56 -3.34
C PRO A 6 26.50 7.21 -4.72
N GLU A 7 27.52 7.20 -5.57
CA GLU A 7 27.44 7.74 -6.95
C GLU A 7 26.50 6.95 -7.86
N VAL A 8 26.38 5.65 -7.63
CA VAL A 8 25.46 4.76 -8.37
C VAL A 8 24.04 4.94 -7.84
N ALA A 9 23.88 5.17 -6.54
CA ALA A 9 22.59 5.38 -5.88
C ALA A 9 21.85 6.60 -6.46
N SER A 10 22.50 7.76 -6.54
CA SER A 10 21.88 8.99 -7.07
C SER A 10 21.46 8.84 -8.53
N ARG A 11 22.31 8.22 -9.36
CA ARG A 11 22.01 7.96 -10.77
C ARG A 11 20.89 6.95 -10.96
N ALA A 12 20.77 5.95 -10.08
CA ALA A 12 19.72 4.93 -10.20
C ALA A 12 18.31 5.53 -10.07
N ILE A 13 18.10 6.50 -9.17
CA ILE A 13 16.82 7.20 -9.05
C ILE A 13 16.50 8.02 -10.30
N LEU A 14 17.48 8.76 -10.82
CA LEU A 14 17.30 9.56 -12.05
C LEU A 14 16.94 8.68 -13.25
N ILE A 15 17.56 7.50 -13.38
CA ILE A 15 17.24 6.56 -14.46
C ILE A 15 15.84 5.99 -14.30
N TRP A 16 15.42 5.67 -13.07
CA TRP A 16 14.04 5.25 -12.80
C TRP A 16 13.02 6.35 -13.16
N GLN A 17 13.27 7.59 -12.76
CA GLN A 17 12.42 8.74 -13.09
C GLN A 17 12.30 8.93 -14.61
N ALA A 18 13.43 8.88 -15.33
CA ALA A 18 13.44 8.96 -16.78
C ALA A 18 12.65 7.80 -17.41
N ALA A 19 12.81 6.57 -16.90
CA ALA A 19 12.04 5.42 -17.37
C ALA A 19 10.53 5.63 -17.17
N PHE A 20 10.10 6.14 -16.02
CA PHE A 20 8.69 6.43 -15.75
C PHE A 20 8.13 7.54 -16.63
N GLN A 21 8.88 8.61 -16.86
CA GLN A 21 8.46 9.70 -17.75
C GLN A 21 8.31 9.21 -19.20
N LEU A 22 9.26 8.40 -19.68
CA LEU A 22 9.25 7.88 -21.06
C LEU A 22 8.15 6.82 -21.29
N LEU A 23 7.57 6.24 -20.23
CA LEU A 23 6.41 5.35 -20.35
C LEU A 23 5.12 6.11 -20.70
N ASP A 24 5.08 7.42 -20.49
CA ASP A 24 3.96 8.29 -20.87
C ASP A 24 4.10 8.88 -22.29
N ASP A 25 5.18 8.53 -23.01
CA ASP A 25 5.43 9.07 -24.35
C ASP A 25 4.36 8.59 -25.36
N TYR A 26 3.93 9.47 -26.28
CA TYR A 26 2.94 9.11 -27.28
C TYR A 26 3.45 8.11 -28.32
N ARG A 27 4.77 7.99 -28.51
CA ARG A 27 5.39 7.09 -29.48
C ARG A 27 5.56 5.70 -28.88
N GLU A 28 4.91 4.71 -29.48
CA GLU A 28 5.01 3.30 -29.08
C GLU A 28 6.45 2.76 -29.04
N GLY A 29 7.31 3.21 -29.96
CA GLY A 29 8.73 2.83 -29.95
C GLY A 29 9.50 3.33 -28.71
N VAL A 30 9.16 4.53 -28.22
CA VAL A 30 9.77 5.11 -27.01
C VAL A 30 9.26 4.37 -25.78
N LYS A 31 7.95 4.13 -25.67
CA LYS A 31 7.35 3.31 -24.62
C LYS A 31 7.98 1.92 -24.53
N ALA A 32 8.15 1.24 -25.66
CA ALA A 32 8.77 -0.07 -25.71
C ALA A 32 10.24 -0.06 -25.23
N ALA A 33 11.00 0.99 -25.56
CA ALA A 33 12.36 1.17 -25.06
C ALA A 33 12.38 1.50 -23.55
N ALA A 34 11.47 2.36 -23.09
CA ALA A 34 11.30 2.72 -21.69
C ALA A 34 10.95 1.49 -20.84
N PHE A 35 10.08 0.61 -21.34
CA PHE A 35 9.74 -0.65 -20.66
C PHE A 35 10.96 -1.58 -20.54
N LYS A 36 11.80 -1.67 -21.59
CA LYS A 36 13.07 -2.42 -21.52
C LYS A 36 14.01 -1.83 -20.47
N LEU A 37 14.10 -0.51 -20.40
CA LEU A 37 14.89 0.20 -19.39
C LEU A 37 14.37 -0.08 -17.97
N ALA A 38 13.06 0.07 -17.73
CA ALA A 38 12.43 -0.22 -16.46
C ALA A 38 12.66 -1.67 -16.01
N ARG A 39 12.60 -2.64 -16.94
CA ARG A 39 12.92 -4.04 -16.64
C ARG A 39 14.39 -4.26 -16.32
N ALA A 40 15.30 -3.52 -16.96
CA ALA A 40 16.72 -3.54 -16.60
C ALA A 40 16.96 -2.94 -15.21
N MET A 41 16.33 -1.81 -14.91
CA MET A 41 16.37 -1.16 -13.60
C MET A 41 15.79 -2.03 -12.50
N LEU A 42 14.67 -2.73 -12.75
CA LEU A 42 14.10 -3.67 -11.81
C LEU A 42 15.09 -4.77 -11.43
N ARG A 43 15.72 -5.41 -12.42
CA ARG A 43 16.74 -6.45 -12.18
C ARG A 43 17.96 -5.91 -11.45
N PHE A 44 18.34 -4.65 -11.71
CA PHE A 44 19.41 -3.98 -10.98
C PHE A 44 19.02 -3.78 -9.51
N THR A 45 17.86 -3.17 -9.25
CA THR A 45 17.32 -2.94 -7.91
C THR A 45 17.19 -4.25 -7.12
N GLU A 46 16.62 -5.30 -7.73
CA GLU A 46 16.51 -6.64 -7.12
C GLU A 46 17.88 -7.23 -6.74
N ARG A 47 18.92 -6.99 -7.54
CA ARG A 47 20.23 -7.57 -7.28
C ARG A 47 20.95 -6.86 -6.13
N VAL A 48 20.69 -5.57 -5.95
CA VAL A 48 21.28 -4.75 -4.87
C VAL A 48 20.51 -4.95 -3.56
N VAL A 49 19.19 -5.12 -3.61
CA VAL A 49 18.33 -5.33 -2.43
C VAL A 49 18.32 -6.79 -1.96
N ALA A 50 18.89 -7.72 -2.72
CA ALA A 50 19.04 -9.11 -2.32
C ALA A 50 19.79 -9.27 -0.99
N GLU A 51 19.38 -10.27 -0.21
CA GLU A 51 19.95 -10.59 1.10
C GLU A 51 21.45 -10.93 1.01
N GLY A 52 22.24 -10.41 1.95
CA GLY A 52 23.69 -10.58 1.98
C GLY A 52 24.47 -9.63 1.05
N ALA A 53 23.79 -8.77 0.29
CA ALA A 53 24.45 -7.71 -0.47
C ALA A 53 25.01 -6.61 0.44
N HIS A 54 26.24 -6.17 0.17
CA HIS A 54 26.80 -5.00 0.85
C HIS A 54 26.01 -3.76 0.45
N GLY A 55 25.45 -3.04 1.43
CA GLY A 55 24.63 -1.86 1.19
C GLY A 55 23.13 -2.13 1.04
N GLN A 56 22.65 -3.33 1.39
CA GLN A 56 21.22 -3.69 1.25
C GLN A 56 20.31 -2.69 1.95
N ARG A 57 20.61 -2.32 3.19
CA ARG A 57 19.78 -1.41 3.99
C ARG A 57 19.73 -0.02 3.36
N GLU A 58 20.86 0.47 2.87
CA GLU A 58 21.00 1.74 2.15
C GLU A 58 20.19 1.70 0.84
N ALA A 59 20.27 0.61 0.09
CA ALA A 59 19.52 0.42 -1.13
C ALA A 59 18.00 0.37 -0.89
N VAL A 60 17.55 -0.37 0.13
CA VAL A 60 16.14 -0.36 0.58
C VAL A 60 15.72 1.05 0.97
N SER A 61 16.55 1.76 1.73
CA SER A 61 16.25 3.12 2.19
C SER A 61 16.20 4.15 1.06
N LEU A 62 16.82 3.84 -0.08
CA LEU A 62 16.77 4.65 -1.29
C LEU A 62 15.56 4.29 -2.15
N PHE A 63 15.43 3.02 -2.53
CA PHE A 63 14.46 2.60 -3.55
C PHE A 63 13.05 2.47 -3.01
N LEU A 64 12.86 1.95 -1.79
CA LEU A 64 11.53 1.69 -1.27
C LEU A 64 10.69 2.97 -1.10
N PRO A 65 11.17 4.06 -0.47
CA PRO A 65 10.38 5.29 -0.40
C PRO A 65 10.12 5.89 -1.79
N PHE A 66 11.12 5.89 -2.68
CA PHE A 66 10.95 6.36 -4.05
C PHE A 66 9.86 5.60 -4.82
N LEU A 67 9.82 4.27 -4.71
CA LEU A 67 8.82 3.43 -5.37
C LEU A 67 7.44 3.55 -4.70
N LEU A 68 7.40 3.81 -3.38
CA LEU A 68 6.17 4.14 -2.67
C LEU A 68 5.58 5.47 -3.17
N ASP A 69 6.41 6.49 -3.34
CA ASP A 69 5.98 7.77 -3.93
C ASP A 69 5.44 7.58 -5.35
N ALA A 70 6.14 6.80 -6.19
CA ALA A 70 5.75 6.51 -7.56
C ALA A 70 4.46 5.65 -7.69
N SER A 71 4.10 4.87 -6.68
CA SER A 71 2.96 3.95 -6.74
C SER A 71 1.63 4.56 -6.28
N VAL A 72 1.66 5.71 -5.61
CA VAL A 72 0.44 6.37 -5.13
C VAL A 72 -0.35 6.95 -6.30
N SER A 73 -1.66 6.67 -6.33
CA SER A 73 -2.57 7.09 -7.43
C SER A 73 -3.13 8.50 -7.26
N THR A 74 -2.91 9.15 -6.11
CA THR A 74 -3.48 10.45 -5.78
C THR A 74 -2.40 11.45 -5.40
N THR A 75 -2.58 12.71 -5.83
CA THR A 75 -1.91 13.87 -5.24
C THR A 75 -2.26 13.93 -3.76
N SER A 76 -1.41 13.37 -2.91
CA SER A 76 -1.49 13.59 -1.47
C SER A 76 -1.05 15.03 -1.19
N ARG A 77 -1.98 15.98 -1.30
CA ARG A 77 -1.82 17.27 -0.63
C ARG A 77 -1.90 16.98 0.87
N GLY A 78 -0.76 16.79 1.52
CA GLY A 78 -0.75 16.33 2.90
C GLY A 78 0.65 16.21 3.51
N GLY A 79 1.36 17.33 3.60
CA GLY A 79 2.62 17.44 4.35
C GLY A 79 3.21 18.83 4.25
N ALA A 80 2.66 19.78 5.00
CA ALA A 80 3.32 21.08 5.19
C ALA A 80 4.67 20.86 5.90
N ALA A 81 5.75 20.82 5.12
CA ALA A 81 7.10 21.08 5.61
C ALA A 81 7.82 21.96 4.58
N ARG A 82 7.69 23.27 4.81
CA ARG A 82 8.65 24.33 4.44
C ARG A 82 9.42 24.15 3.11
N GLY A 83 9.02 24.93 2.12
CA GLY A 83 9.97 25.61 1.22
C GLY A 83 10.82 24.68 0.35
N GLY A 84 10.18 24.06 -0.62
CA GLY A 84 10.83 23.39 -1.74
C GLY A 84 9.75 22.96 -2.71
N ASP A 85 9.93 23.24 -3.99
CA ASP A 85 8.99 22.93 -5.06
C ASP A 85 8.86 21.39 -5.19
N GLU A 86 7.94 20.79 -4.42
CA GLU A 86 7.70 19.34 -4.40
C GLU A 86 6.91 18.99 -5.66
N VAL A 87 7.62 18.59 -6.72
CA VAL A 87 7.02 18.11 -7.96
C VAL A 87 6.33 16.77 -7.70
N VAL A 88 5.03 16.83 -7.43
CA VAL A 88 4.18 15.63 -7.36
C VAL A 88 4.02 15.09 -8.78
N VAL A 89 4.83 14.10 -9.15
CA VAL A 89 4.72 13.43 -10.45
C VAL A 89 3.59 12.41 -10.38
N VAL A 90 2.44 12.74 -10.97
CA VAL A 90 1.37 11.75 -11.18
C VAL A 90 1.78 10.88 -12.37
N LEU A 91 2.11 9.62 -12.09
CA LEU A 91 2.46 8.65 -13.13
C LEU A 91 1.23 8.16 -13.88
N CYS A 92 1.38 7.89 -15.18
CA CYS A 92 0.40 7.14 -15.97
C CYS A 92 0.18 5.73 -15.39
N SER A 93 -0.90 5.06 -15.79
CA SER A 93 -1.28 3.73 -15.30
C SER A 93 -0.16 2.70 -15.45
N GLU A 94 0.52 2.72 -16.59
CA GLU A 94 1.58 1.79 -16.96
C GLU A 94 2.82 2.01 -16.10
N ALA A 95 3.27 3.25 -15.96
CA ALA A 95 4.40 3.59 -15.10
C ALA A 95 4.11 3.26 -13.63
N ARG A 96 2.88 3.50 -13.16
CA ARG A 96 2.46 3.13 -11.80
C ARG A 96 2.45 1.61 -11.59
N ALA A 97 1.93 0.85 -12.55
CA ALA A 97 1.96 -0.61 -12.49
C ALA A 97 3.39 -1.15 -12.44
N VAL A 98 4.32 -0.56 -13.20
CA VAL A 98 5.75 -0.88 -13.14
C VAL A 98 6.33 -0.52 -11.76
N ALA A 99 6.00 0.65 -11.20
CA ALA A 99 6.46 1.07 -9.88
C ALA A 99 5.96 0.13 -8.76
N ILE A 100 4.68 -0.26 -8.79
CA ILE A 100 4.10 -1.23 -7.85
C ILE A 100 4.80 -2.59 -8.00
N GLY A 101 5.00 -3.05 -9.24
CA GLY A 101 5.73 -4.29 -9.51
C GLY A 101 7.15 -4.25 -8.94
N ALA A 102 7.87 -3.15 -9.11
CA ALA A 102 9.20 -2.97 -8.54
C ALA A 102 9.19 -2.91 -7.00
N MET A 103 8.22 -2.20 -6.42
CA MET A 103 8.03 -2.11 -4.97
C MET A 103 7.84 -3.50 -4.35
N LEU A 104 7.00 -4.34 -4.96
CA LEU A 104 6.76 -5.72 -4.50
C LEU A 104 8.04 -6.55 -4.48
N LYS A 105 8.91 -6.38 -5.50
CA LYS A 105 10.20 -7.08 -5.56
C LYS A 105 11.16 -6.61 -4.46
N VAL A 106 11.21 -5.31 -4.21
CA VAL A 106 12.00 -4.73 -3.12
C VAL A 106 11.50 -5.21 -1.76
N LEU A 107 10.19 -5.14 -1.50
CA LEU A 107 9.58 -5.59 -0.24
C LEU A 107 9.87 -7.06 0.03
N LYS A 108 9.77 -7.92 -1.00
CA LYS A 108 10.05 -9.36 -0.89
C LYS A 108 11.49 -9.67 -0.47
N GLN A 109 12.45 -8.81 -0.80
CA GLN A 109 13.87 -9.01 -0.50
C GLN A 109 14.36 -8.22 0.73
N ALA A 110 13.66 -7.15 1.09
CA ALA A 110 14.10 -6.23 2.13
C ALA A 110 14.03 -6.83 3.55
N ASN A 111 13.26 -7.91 3.77
CA ASN A 111 13.08 -8.56 5.08
C ASN A 111 12.82 -7.51 6.19
N THR A 112 13.58 -7.56 7.29
CA THR A 112 13.46 -6.62 8.41
C THR A 112 13.86 -5.19 8.06
N SER A 113 14.60 -4.95 6.96
CA SER A 113 14.96 -3.62 6.49
C SER A 113 13.75 -2.84 5.94
N ALA A 114 12.64 -3.52 5.61
CA ALA A 114 11.39 -2.88 5.21
C ALA A 114 10.61 -2.27 6.38
N LYS A 115 10.91 -2.66 7.63
CA LYS A 115 10.16 -2.27 8.82
C LYS A 115 9.89 -0.75 8.94
N PRO A 116 10.86 0.16 8.70
CA PRO A 116 10.62 1.60 8.79
C PRO A 116 9.60 2.12 7.76
N PHE A 117 9.42 1.39 6.67
CA PHE A 117 8.56 1.77 5.55
C PHE A 117 7.20 1.05 5.57
N ALA A 118 7.07 -0.01 6.36
CA ALA A 118 5.84 -0.81 6.46
C ALA A 118 4.57 0.03 6.75
N PRO A 119 4.58 1.00 7.69
CA PRO A 119 3.39 1.84 7.94
C PRO A 119 2.91 2.61 6.72
N ARG A 120 3.83 2.94 5.81
CA ARG A 120 3.56 3.66 4.56
C ARG A 120 3.22 2.71 3.40
N ALA A 121 3.81 1.52 3.38
CA ALA A 121 3.57 0.52 2.34
C ALA A 121 2.20 -0.15 2.43
N ILE A 122 1.73 -0.46 3.64
CA ILE A 122 0.43 -1.09 3.91
C ILE A 122 -0.75 -0.42 3.17
N PRO A 123 -0.98 0.90 3.32
CA PRO A 123 -2.09 1.56 2.62
C PRO A 123 -1.91 1.59 1.10
N VAL A 124 -0.67 1.74 0.61
CA VAL A 124 -0.37 1.74 -0.83
C VAL A 124 -0.68 0.39 -1.45
N LEU A 125 -0.30 -0.71 -0.78
CA LEU A 125 -0.61 -2.08 -1.21
C LEU A 125 -2.12 -2.33 -1.25
N ALA A 126 -2.86 -1.85 -0.24
CA ALA A 126 -4.31 -1.97 -0.19
C ALA A 126 -5.01 -1.15 -1.30
N GLU A 127 -4.56 0.07 -1.59
CA GLU A 127 -5.07 0.88 -2.73
C GLU A 127 -4.75 0.20 -4.08
N ALA A 128 -3.55 -0.37 -4.22
CA ALA A 128 -3.13 -1.06 -5.43
C ALA A 128 -3.98 -2.30 -5.76
N MET A 129 -4.62 -2.93 -4.76
CA MET A 129 -5.48 -4.10 -5.00
C MET A 129 -6.64 -3.78 -5.94
N SER A 130 -7.32 -2.64 -5.76
CA SER A 130 -8.36 -2.20 -6.70
C SER A 130 -7.76 -1.56 -7.94
N GLY A 131 -6.65 -0.83 -7.79
CA GLY A 131 -6.01 -0.08 -8.88
C GLY A 131 -5.40 -0.94 -9.99
N LEU A 132 -5.04 -2.19 -9.69
CA LEU A 132 -4.48 -3.16 -10.64
C LEU A 132 -5.47 -4.29 -10.99
N GLU A 133 -6.77 -4.11 -10.71
CA GLU A 133 -7.78 -5.10 -11.09
C GLU A 133 -7.82 -5.26 -12.62
N PRO A 134 -7.92 -6.51 -13.13
CA PRO A 134 -8.12 -6.73 -14.55
C PRO A 134 -9.39 -6.02 -15.05
N PRO A 135 -9.35 -5.29 -16.18
CA PRO A 135 -10.52 -4.61 -16.74
C PRO A 135 -11.72 -5.55 -16.97
N MET A 136 -11.44 -6.83 -17.21
CA MET A 136 -12.44 -7.89 -17.32
C MET A 136 -13.38 -7.96 -16.12
N LEU A 137 -12.92 -7.70 -14.89
CA LEU A 137 -13.77 -7.76 -13.69
C LEU A 137 -14.85 -6.68 -13.69
N SER A 138 -14.57 -5.51 -14.26
CA SER A 138 -15.56 -4.45 -14.47
C SER A 138 -16.57 -4.83 -15.55
N TYR A 139 -16.12 -5.47 -16.62
CA TYR A 139 -17.03 -5.99 -17.65
C TYR A 139 -17.98 -7.06 -17.09
N LEU A 140 -17.46 -8.00 -16.30
CA LEU A 140 -18.27 -9.04 -15.65
C LEU A 140 -19.27 -8.45 -14.66
N GLN A 141 -18.90 -7.38 -13.94
CA GLN A 141 -19.81 -6.69 -13.03
C GLN A 141 -21.04 -6.11 -13.74
N LEU A 142 -20.89 -5.63 -14.98
CA LEU A 142 -21.99 -5.11 -15.79
C LEU A 142 -22.95 -6.21 -16.26
N HIS A 143 -22.45 -7.45 -16.37
CA HIS A 143 -23.21 -8.62 -16.83
C HIS A 143 -23.58 -9.55 -15.67
N ALA A 144 -23.47 -9.06 -14.43
CA ALA A 144 -23.58 -9.90 -13.25
C ALA A 144 -24.93 -10.61 -13.15
N GLU A 145 -26.04 -9.98 -13.56
CA GLU A 145 -27.37 -10.60 -13.57
C GLU A 145 -27.40 -11.90 -14.39
N THR A 146 -26.64 -11.96 -15.49
CA THR A 146 -26.55 -13.15 -16.37
C THR A 146 -25.50 -14.17 -15.92
N LEU A 147 -24.59 -13.79 -15.02
CA LEU A 147 -23.39 -14.56 -14.64
C LEU A 147 -23.41 -15.03 -13.18
N GLY A 148 -24.60 -15.12 -12.58
CA GLY A 148 -24.77 -15.63 -11.21
C GLY A 148 -24.86 -14.54 -10.13
N GLY A 149 -25.10 -13.28 -10.49
CA GLY A 149 -25.40 -12.18 -9.58
C GLY A 149 -24.19 -11.34 -9.16
N HIS A 150 -24.46 -10.11 -8.72
CA HIS A 150 -23.42 -9.14 -8.33
C HIS A 150 -22.50 -9.66 -7.24
N GLU A 151 -23.04 -10.34 -6.23
CA GLU A 151 -22.27 -10.81 -5.08
C GLU A 151 -21.24 -11.89 -5.47
N ASN A 152 -21.55 -12.76 -6.45
CA ASN A 152 -20.61 -13.77 -6.92
C ASN A 152 -19.40 -13.13 -7.63
N ILE A 153 -19.62 -12.08 -8.43
CA ILE A 153 -18.54 -11.34 -9.07
C ILE A 153 -17.70 -10.60 -8.02
N GLU A 154 -18.33 -10.02 -7.00
CA GLU A 154 -17.64 -9.41 -5.86
C GLU A 154 -16.76 -10.44 -5.11
N GLN A 155 -17.28 -11.64 -4.83
CA GLN A 155 -16.49 -12.69 -4.16
C GLN A 155 -15.30 -13.14 -5.02
N MET A 156 -15.47 -13.29 -6.33
CA MET A 156 -14.38 -13.62 -7.25
C MET A 156 -13.32 -12.50 -7.27
N ARG A 157 -13.75 -11.23 -7.31
CA ARG A 157 -12.84 -10.08 -7.25
C ARG A 157 -12.01 -10.10 -5.96
N LEU A 158 -12.66 -10.36 -4.83
CA LEU A 158 -11.98 -10.43 -3.54
C LEU A 158 -11.07 -11.66 -3.39
N SER A 159 -11.42 -12.80 -3.99
CA SER A 159 -10.57 -13.98 -3.96
C SER A 159 -9.25 -13.74 -4.71
N LEU A 160 -9.32 -13.09 -5.88
CA LEU A 160 -8.14 -12.68 -6.65
C LEU A 160 -7.28 -11.68 -5.88
N ALA A 161 -7.90 -10.69 -5.21
CA ALA A 161 -7.17 -9.74 -4.40
C ALA A 161 -6.41 -10.44 -3.24
N ARG A 162 -7.04 -11.42 -2.58
CA ARG A 162 -6.50 -12.13 -1.42
C ARG A 162 -5.37 -13.11 -1.75
N THR A 163 -5.43 -13.77 -2.90
CA THR A 163 -4.39 -14.73 -3.33
C THR A 163 -3.27 -14.07 -4.14
N GLY A 164 -3.40 -12.77 -4.42
CA GLY A 164 -2.43 -12.03 -5.21
C GLY A 164 -1.17 -11.59 -4.44
N PRO A 165 -0.11 -11.21 -5.17
CA PRO A 165 1.17 -10.81 -4.59
C PRO A 165 1.08 -9.51 -3.76
N LEU A 166 0.07 -8.68 -4.01
CA LEU A 166 -0.21 -7.48 -3.20
C LEU A 166 -0.61 -7.86 -1.78
N ASN A 167 -1.43 -8.90 -1.62
CA ASN A 167 -1.87 -9.36 -0.31
C ASN A 167 -0.74 -10.06 0.44
N GLU A 168 0.07 -10.87 -0.24
CA GLU A 168 1.27 -11.47 0.36
C GLU A 168 2.22 -10.41 0.92
N ALA A 169 2.49 -9.35 0.15
CA ALA A 169 3.31 -8.23 0.61
C ALA A 169 2.66 -7.43 1.75
N LEU A 170 1.33 -7.27 1.71
CA LEU A 170 0.57 -6.59 2.76
C LEU A 170 0.69 -7.33 4.09
N GLU A 171 0.44 -8.64 4.11
CA GLU A 171 0.58 -9.50 5.29
C GLU A 171 2.02 -9.51 5.81
N SER A 172 3.00 -9.58 4.91
CA SER A 172 4.41 -9.48 5.28
C SER A 172 4.73 -8.15 5.97
N CYS A 173 4.21 -7.02 5.47
CA CYS A 173 4.40 -5.71 6.09
C CYS A 173 3.69 -5.61 7.45
N LEU A 174 2.49 -6.18 7.59
CA LEU A 174 1.75 -6.22 8.86
C LEU A 174 2.53 -6.99 9.93
N GLY A 175 3.13 -8.13 9.56
CA GLY A 175 3.98 -8.92 10.46
C GLY A 175 5.28 -8.24 10.91
N LEU A 176 5.70 -7.15 10.27
CA LEU A 176 6.86 -6.36 10.68
C LEU A 176 6.53 -5.25 11.70
N LEU A 177 5.25 -4.97 11.94
CA LEU A 177 4.83 -3.88 12.82
C LEU A 177 5.09 -4.21 14.29
N ASP A 178 5.59 -3.22 15.01
CA ASP A 178 5.57 -3.16 16.47
C ASP A 178 4.63 -2.02 16.93
N ALA A 179 4.52 -1.79 18.24
CA ALA A 179 3.68 -0.73 18.79
C ALA A 179 3.93 0.64 18.15
N SER A 180 5.20 1.01 17.92
CA SER A 180 5.58 2.28 17.28
C SER A 180 5.19 2.35 15.80
N GLY A 181 5.32 1.21 15.10
CA GLY A 181 4.89 1.06 13.72
C GLY A 181 3.38 1.18 13.57
N VAL A 182 2.61 0.63 14.51
CA VAL A 182 1.15 0.77 14.56
C VAL A 182 0.75 2.22 14.74
N GLU A 183 1.35 2.93 15.70
CA GLU A 183 1.09 4.37 15.90
C GLU A 183 1.37 5.20 14.63
N SER A 184 2.45 4.87 13.93
CA SER A 184 2.82 5.50 12.65
C SER A 184 1.85 5.14 11.51
N LEU A 185 1.25 3.95 11.54
CA LEU A 185 0.28 3.49 10.52
C LEU A 185 -1.09 4.13 10.69
N LEU A 186 -1.55 4.37 11.92
CA LEU A 186 -2.89 4.90 12.22
C LEU A 186 -3.33 6.13 11.38
N PRO A 187 -2.53 7.19 11.20
CA PRO A 187 -2.94 8.33 10.36
C PRO A 187 -3.11 7.92 8.89
N HIS A 188 -2.25 7.05 8.38
CA HIS A 188 -2.32 6.56 7.00
C HIS A 188 -3.51 5.64 6.79
N LEU A 189 -3.78 4.72 7.74
CA LEU A 189 -4.96 3.86 7.73
C LEU A 189 -6.26 4.66 7.81
N THR A 190 -6.29 5.71 8.64
CA THR A 190 -7.43 6.63 8.73
C THR A 190 -7.68 7.32 7.38
N ALA A 191 -6.63 7.75 6.69
CA ALA A 191 -6.75 8.32 5.35
C ALA A 191 -7.27 7.28 4.35
N LEU A 192 -6.72 6.07 4.36
CA LEU A 192 -7.15 4.95 3.52
C LEU A 192 -8.64 4.64 3.72
N LEU A 193 -9.10 4.52 4.97
CA LEU A 193 -10.51 4.23 5.27
C LEU A 193 -11.47 5.31 4.72
N ARG A 194 -11.04 6.58 4.69
CA ARG A 194 -11.87 7.69 4.21
C ARG A 194 -11.87 7.86 2.69
N ARG A 195 -10.71 7.66 2.05
CA ARG A 195 -10.51 7.96 0.61
C ARG A 195 -10.42 6.72 -0.26
N GLY A 196 -10.25 5.54 0.34
CA GLY A 196 -10.07 4.28 -0.35
C GLY A 196 -11.30 3.95 -1.18
N VAL A 197 -11.11 3.92 -2.50
CA VAL A 197 -12.14 3.57 -3.47
C VAL A 197 -11.91 2.16 -4.00
N GLY A 198 -12.99 1.52 -4.47
CA GLY A 198 -12.95 0.15 -4.96
C GLY A 198 -13.24 -0.87 -3.86
N LEU A 199 -13.80 -2.00 -4.26
CA LEU A 199 -14.24 -3.03 -3.33
C LEU A 199 -13.05 -3.68 -2.60
N ALA A 200 -12.02 -4.10 -3.34
CA ALA A 200 -10.86 -4.78 -2.76
C ALA A 200 -10.11 -3.90 -1.75
N THR A 201 -9.95 -2.61 -2.05
CA THR A 201 -9.28 -1.65 -1.16
C THR A 201 -10.03 -1.44 0.15
N ARG A 202 -11.36 -1.30 0.10
CA ARG A 202 -12.18 -1.11 1.31
C ARG A 202 -12.22 -2.37 2.18
N VAL A 203 -12.33 -3.54 1.56
CA VAL A 203 -12.26 -4.83 2.28
C VAL A 203 -10.86 -5.05 2.88
N ALA A 204 -9.80 -4.70 2.15
CA ALA A 204 -8.43 -4.76 2.67
C ALA A 204 -8.23 -3.80 3.85
N ALA A 205 -8.77 -2.57 3.78
CA ALA A 205 -8.71 -1.62 4.88
C ALA A 205 -9.41 -2.14 6.14
N ALA A 206 -10.58 -2.77 6.00
CA ALA A 206 -11.26 -3.43 7.11
C ALA A 206 -10.44 -4.60 7.68
N ARG A 207 -9.81 -5.39 6.80
CA ARG A 207 -8.95 -6.52 7.21
C ARG A 207 -7.69 -6.08 7.94
N ILE A 208 -7.08 -4.97 7.53
CA ILE A 208 -5.94 -4.36 8.23
C ILE A 208 -6.36 -4.01 9.66
N VAL A 209 -7.55 -3.44 9.86
CA VAL A 209 -8.08 -3.14 11.20
C VAL A 209 -8.22 -4.42 12.04
N GLU A 210 -8.80 -5.49 11.48
CA GLU A 210 -8.90 -6.79 12.17
C GLU A 210 -7.53 -7.33 12.59
N CYS A 211 -6.57 -7.31 11.66
CA CYS A 211 -5.22 -7.79 11.91
C CYS A 211 -4.52 -6.98 13.03
N LEU A 212 -4.72 -5.66 13.06
CA LEU A 212 -4.23 -4.82 14.15
C LEU A 212 -4.90 -5.14 15.48
N CYS A 213 -6.19 -5.48 15.49
CA CYS A 213 -6.88 -5.93 16.71
C CYS A 213 -6.33 -7.26 17.23
N GLU A 214 -6.01 -8.19 16.35
CA GLU A 214 -5.48 -9.51 16.74
C GLU A 214 -4.03 -9.43 17.24
N GLN A 215 -3.18 -8.66 16.55
CA GLN A 215 -1.73 -8.65 16.81
C GLN A 215 -1.30 -7.53 17.77
N ASN A 216 -2.06 -6.43 17.83
CA ASN A 216 -1.64 -5.19 18.50
C ASN A 216 -2.73 -4.59 19.41
N ALA A 217 -3.59 -5.45 19.99
CA ALA A 217 -4.69 -5.07 20.86
C ALA A 217 -4.30 -4.06 21.94
N HIS A 218 -3.16 -4.28 22.62
CA HIS A 218 -2.66 -3.44 23.71
C HIS A 218 -2.38 -1.99 23.25
N THR A 219 -1.82 -1.82 22.05
CA THR A 219 -1.54 -0.50 21.48
C THR A 219 -2.84 0.24 21.12
N LEU A 220 -3.82 -0.50 20.57
CA LEU A 220 -5.13 0.06 20.20
C LEU A 220 -6.02 0.42 21.40
N ALA A 221 -5.93 -0.36 22.48
CA ALA A 221 -6.64 -0.11 23.74
C ALA A 221 -6.14 1.14 24.48
N GLY A 222 -5.03 1.75 24.04
CA GLY A 222 -4.44 2.92 24.67
C GLY A 222 -3.51 2.58 25.84
N ALA A 223 -3.10 1.32 25.99
CA ALA A 223 -2.09 0.89 26.96
C ALA A 223 -0.66 1.12 26.42
N ALA A 224 -0.41 2.28 25.81
CA ALA A 224 0.96 2.72 25.53
C ALA A 224 1.64 3.01 26.87
N GLY A 225 2.74 2.30 27.16
CA GLY A 225 3.44 2.36 28.44
C GLY A 225 3.84 3.79 28.84
N ALA A 226 3.67 4.07 30.13
CA ALA A 226 4.35 5.12 30.91
C ALA A 226 4.89 6.34 30.13
N GLY A 227 4.02 7.30 29.82
CA GLY A 227 4.45 8.62 29.37
C GLY A 227 3.37 9.40 28.63
N ALA A 228 2.57 10.15 29.39
CA ALA A 228 1.52 11.07 28.92
C ALA A 228 0.29 10.40 28.25
N ALA A 229 -0.79 10.32 29.02
CA ALA A 229 -2.13 10.08 28.47
C ALA A 229 -2.45 11.16 27.41
N PRO A 230 -2.75 10.79 26.15
CA PRO A 230 -3.23 11.77 25.20
C PRO A 230 -4.57 12.32 25.69
N LYS A 231 -4.70 13.65 25.77
CA LYS A 231 -6.00 14.32 25.97
C LYS A 231 -6.90 14.04 24.75
N GLY A 232 -7.57 12.89 24.71
CA GLY A 232 -8.42 12.50 23.58
C GLY A 232 -8.87 11.03 23.64
N ARG A 233 -9.80 10.64 22.76
CA ARG A 233 -10.23 9.24 22.59
C ARG A 233 -9.05 8.36 22.21
N ALA A 234 -8.98 7.16 22.78
CA ALA A 234 -7.98 6.16 22.46
C ALA A 234 -7.94 5.88 20.93
N PRO A 235 -6.79 5.47 20.36
CA PRO A 235 -6.67 5.21 18.93
C PRO A 235 -7.72 4.20 18.43
N GLY A 236 -7.97 3.12 19.19
CA GLY A 236 -9.02 2.16 18.89
C GLY A 236 -10.43 2.77 18.87
N GLN A 237 -10.76 3.67 19.82
CA GLN A 237 -12.06 4.36 19.85
C GLN A 237 -12.26 5.25 18.61
N ARG A 238 -11.20 5.94 18.16
CA ARG A 238 -11.26 6.77 16.94
C ARG A 238 -11.52 5.92 15.71
N LEU A 239 -10.80 4.80 15.56
CA LEU A 239 -11.03 3.85 14.49
C LEU A 239 -12.45 3.27 14.55
N LEU A 240 -12.94 2.90 15.73
CA LEU A 240 -14.28 2.35 15.91
C LEU A 240 -15.36 3.32 15.40
N THR A 241 -15.27 4.60 15.80
CA THR A 241 -16.23 5.60 15.31
C THR A 241 -16.17 5.81 13.81
N LEU A 242 -14.98 5.76 13.21
CA LEU A 242 -14.79 5.93 11.78
C LEU A 242 -15.34 4.73 11.01
N VAL A 243 -14.95 3.51 11.39
CA VAL A 243 -15.40 2.28 10.74
C VAL A 243 -16.92 2.14 10.87
N GLY A 244 -17.50 2.48 12.03
CA GLY A 244 -18.96 2.51 12.21
C GLY A 244 -19.66 3.49 11.26
N SER A 245 -19.14 4.71 11.09
CA SER A 245 -19.73 5.67 10.13
C SER A 245 -19.62 5.21 8.67
N LEU A 246 -18.54 4.51 8.32
CA LEU A 246 -18.33 3.99 6.97
C LEU A 246 -19.24 2.79 6.71
N ALA A 247 -19.36 1.86 7.66
CA ALA A 247 -20.25 0.71 7.55
C ALA A 247 -21.72 1.10 7.36
N ALA A 248 -22.15 2.21 7.97
CA ALA A 248 -23.52 2.73 7.84
C ALA A 248 -23.81 3.37 6.47
N THR A 249 -22.76 3.85 5.78
CA THR A 249 -22.88 4.52 4.46
C THR A 249 -22.47 3.60 3.30
N GLU A 250 -22.02 2.39 3.61
CA GLU A 250 -21.53 1.41 2.64
C GLU A 250 -22.67 0.79 1.84
N THR A 251 -22.51 0.77 0.52
CA THR A 251 -23.54 0.31 -0.43
C THR A 251 -23.32 -1.15 -0.85
N SER A 252 -22.07 -1.61 -0.87
CA SER A 252 -21.77 -3.01 -1.19
C SER A 252 -22.01 -3.87 0.05
N PRO A 253 -22.88 -4.90 -0.01
CA PRO A 253 -23.14 -5.76 1.15
C PRO A 253 -21.86 -6.50 1.58
N THR A 254 -20.97 -6.81 0.63
CA THR A 254 -19.70 -7.47 0.92
C THR A 254 -18.74 -6.55 1.68
N ALA A 255 -18.60 -5.29 1.25
CA ALA A 255 -17.79 -4.30 1.97
C ALA A 255 -18.38 -3.99 3.35
N GLN A 256 -19.71 -3.87 3.45
CA GLN A 256 -20.42 -3.63 4.70
C GLN A 256 -20.18 -4.76 5.71
N ARG A 257 -20.26 -6.03 5.28
CA ARG A 257 -19.93 -7.19 6.12
C ARG A 257 -18.49 -7.17 6.63
N ALA A 258 -17.52 -6.80 5.76
CA ALA A 258 -16.13 -6.68 6.16
C ALA A 258 -15.93 -5.56 7.20
N MET A 259 -16.55 -4.38 7.00
CA MET A 259 -16.47 -3.28 7.97
C MET A 259 -17.17 -3.63 9.29
N ALA A 260 -18.30 -4.31 9.26
CA ALA A 260 -19.01 -4.79 10.45
C ALA A 260 -18.16 -5.79 11.25
N SER A 261 -17.45 -6.69 10.56
CA SER A 261 -16.51 -7.62 11.19
C SER A 261 -15.34 -6.89 11.86
N ALA A 262 -14.73 -5.92 11.17
CA ALA A 262 -13.68 -5.07 11.73
C ALA A 262 -14.16 -4.26 12.94
N MET A 263 -15.39 -3.73 12.88
CA MET A 263 -16.03 -3.04 14.00
C MET A 263 -16.22 -3.97 15.20
N ALA A 264 -16.68 -5.21 14.98
CA ALA A 264 -16.84 -6.20 16.04
C ALA A 264 -15.50 -6.53 16.72
N SER A 265 -14.42 -6.67 15.94
CA SER A 265 -13.07 -6.87 16.48
C SER A 265 -12.59 -5.67 17.30
N LEU A 266 -12.85 -4.43 16.85
CA LEU A 266 -12.53 -3.23 17.61
C LEU A 266 -13.31 -3.15 18.94
N CYS A 267 -14.60 -3.49 18.95
CA CYS A 267 -15.41 -3.53 20.18
C CYS A 267 -14.90 -4.52 21.23
N ARG A 268 -14.14 -5.55 20.84
CA ARG A 268 -13.54 -6.50 21.79
C ARG A 268 -12.26 -5.95 22.43
N VAL A 269 -11.57 -5.04 21.75
CA VAL A 269 -10.28 -4.48 22.18
C VAL A 269 -10.47 -3.17 22.94
N VAL A 270 -11.49 -2.41 22.56
CA VAL A 270 -11.74 -1.06 23.08
C VAL A 270 -12.75 -1.12 24.23
N PRO A 271 -12.45 -0.53 25.40
CA PRO A 271 -13.39 -0.40 26.51
C PRO A 271 -14.50 0.64 26.26
#